data_AF-A0AB73T1E2-F1
#
_entry.id   AF-A0AB73T1E2-F1
#
_cell.length_a   1.000
_cell.length_b   1.000
_cell.length_c   1.000
_cell.angle_alpha   90.00
_cell.angle_beta   90.00
_cell.angle_gamma   90.00
#
_symmetry.space_group_name_H-M   'P 1'
#
loop_
_entity.id
_entity.type
_entity.pdbx_description
1 polymer ?
#
loop_
_entity_poly.entity_id
_entity_poly.type
_entity_poly.pdbx_seq_one_letter_code
_entity_poly.pdbx_strand_id
1 'polypeptide(L)'
;MAMITCKECGKEFSDKADKCPNCAAPIEYSREFGVPYEAPPSLIKKKLSICLLISLIVGVLYLIYSVFYWSGAASSGSDAYEQIGAGIATALVMPHLIATFIAAIFNALGLIMKKRGFALAGAILYSVAMVLFPMYFMFVIIEVILSFIGYARTPKY
;
A
#
# COMPACT_ATOMS: atom_id res chain seq x y z
N MET A 1 -24.64 -25.97 14.04
CA MET A 1 -23.53 -25.05 13.69
C MET A 1 -22.92 -25.62 12.43
N ALA A 2 -23.36 -25.13 11.29
CA ALA A 2 -22.80 -25.52 10.00
C ALA A 2 -21.72 -24.49 9.66
N MET A 3 -20.51 -24.97 9.35
CA MET A 3 -19.50 -24.08 8.79
C MET A 3 -19.89 -23.79 7.34
N ILE A 4 -20.03 -22.51 7.01
CA ILE A 4 -20.29 -22.05 5.65
C ILE A 4 -19.04 -21.37 5.11
N THR A 5 -18.71 -21.64 3.85
CA THR A 5 -17.56 -21.04 3.17
C THR A 5 -17.99 -19.72 2.54
N CYS A 6 -17.38 -18.59 2.93
CA CYS A 6 -17.62 -17.30 2.26
C CYS A 6 -17.13 -17.42 0.81
N LYS A 7 -18.04 -17.37 -0.16
CA LYS A 7 -17.68 -17.45 -1.59
C LYS A 7 -16.88 -16.24 -2.09
N GLU A 8 -16.81 -15.14 -1.33
CA GLU A 8 -15.96 -13.98 -1.61
C GLU A 8 -14.52 -14.12 -1.07
N CYS A 9 -14.28 -14.93 -0.03
CA CYS A 9 -12.96 -15.06 0.58
C CYS A 9 -12.46 -16.49 0.82
N GLY A 10 -13.23 -17.49 0.43
CA GLY A 10 -12.90 -18.91 0.56
C GLY A 10 -12.78 -19.42 2.00
N LYS A 11 -13.10 -18.61 3.02
CA LYS A 11 -12.91 -18.98 4.42
C LYS A 11 -14.19 -19.48 5.07
N GLU A 12 -14.02 -20.49 5.90
CA GLU A 12 -15.08 -21.08 6.70
C GLU A 12 -15.43 -20.16 7.88
N PHE A 13 -16.72 -19.96 8.10
CA PHE A 13 -17.24 -19.20 9.24
C PHE A 13 -18.57 -19.79 9.71
N SER A 14 -18.96 -19.41 10.93
CA SER A 14 -20.19 -19.90 11.56
C SER A 14 -21.43 -19.32 10.88
N ASP A 15 -22.43 -20.18 10.66
CA ASP A 15 -23.76 -19.87 10.13
C ASP A 15 -24.55 -18.83 10.96
N LYS A 16 -24.09 -18.54 12.19
CA LYS A 16 -24.67 -17.54 13.10
C LYS A 16 -24.22 -16.10 12.88
N ALA A 17 -23.22 -15.85 12.04
CA ALA A 17 -22.72 -14.49 11.83
C ALA A 17 -23.61 -13.74 10.82
N ASP A 18 -24.09 -12.53 11.16
CA ASP A 18 -24.90 -11.69 10.26
C ASP A 18 -24.15 -11.29 8.97
N LYS A 19 -22.82 -11.27 9.04
CA LYS A 19 -21.90 -11.01 7.92
C LYS A 19 -20.69 -11.90 8.09
N CYS A 20 -20.03 -12.29 7.00
CA CYS A 20 -18.79 -13.04 7.12
C CYS A 20 -17.73 -12.20 7.85
N PRO A 21 -17.14 -12.66 8.96
CA PRO A 21 -16.18 -11.89 9.76
C PRO A 21 -14.85 -11.63 9.04
N ASN A 22 -14.56 -12.34 7.93
CA ASN A 22 -13.34 -12.14 7.15
C ASN A 22 -13.51 -11.22 5.93
N CYS A 23 -14.68 -11.28 5.28
CA CYS A 23 -14.95 -10.60 4.01
C CYS A 23 -16.02 -9.50 4.14
N ALA A 24 -16.72 -9.42 5.27
CA ALA A 24 -17.91 -8.59 5.51
C ALA A 24 -19.05 -8.80 4.50
N ALA A 25 -18.98 -9.86 3.67
CA ALA A 25 -20.01 -10.17 2.69
C ALA A 25 -21.31 -10.58 3.40
N PRO A 26 -22.48 -10.17 2.87
CA PRO A 26 -23.77 -10.58 3.38
C PRO A 26 -23.95 -12.10 3.20
N ILE A 27 -24.48 -12.74 4.23
CA ILE A 27 -24.69 -14.19 4.28
C ILE A 27 -25.72 -14.72 3.27
N GLU A 28 -26.60 -13.84 2.76
CA GLU A 28 -27.67 -14.16 1.82
C GLU A 28 -27.14 -14.80 0.53
N TYR A 29 -25.93 -14.44 0.12
CA TYR A 29 -25.23 -15.01 -1.05
C TYR A 29 -24.91 -16.51 -0.93
N SER A 30 -24.88 -17.06 0.30
CA SER A 30 -24.35 -18.41 0.57
C SER A 30 -25.42 -19.43 0.96
N ARG A 31 -26.71 -19.05 1.00
CA ARG A 31 -27.79 -19.88 1.59
C ARG A 31 -28.75 -20.57 0.61
N GLU A 32 -28.71 -20.31 -0.69
CA GLU A 32 -29.64 -21.00 -1.63
C GLU A 32 -29.17 -22.42 -1.96
N PHE A 33 -29.81 -23.39 -1.30
CA PHE A 33 -29.63 -24.82 -1.55
C PHE A 33 -30.51 -25.25 -2.73
N GLY A 34 -29.91 -25.60 -3.87
CA GLY A 34 -30.61 -26.25 -4.99
C GLY A 34 -30.93 -25.39 -6.22
N VAL A 35 -30.49 -24.12 -6.26
CA VAL A 35 -30.60 -23.27 -7.46
C VAL A 35 -29.23 -23.15 -8.13
N PRO A 36 -29.09 -23.45 -9.44
CA PRO A 36 -27.88 -23.10 -10.19
C PRO A 36 -27.64 -21.59 -10.11
N TYR A 37 -26.56 -21.19 -9.47
CA TYR A 37 -26.23 -19.79 -9.24
C TYR A 37 -25.75 -19.12 -10.55
N GLU A 38 -26.57 -18.23 -11.11
CA GLU A 38 -26.13 -17.24 -12.10
C GLU A 38 -25.86 -15.92 -11.39
N ALA A 39 -24.61 -15.46 -11.42
CA ALA A 39 -24.25 -14.18 -10.84
C ALA A 39 -24.94 -13.03 -11.60
N PRO A 40 -25.66 -12.11 -10.93
CA PRO A 40 -26.18 -10.92 -11.60
C PRO A 40 -24.99 -10.11 -12.15
N PRO A 41 -24.98 -9.74 -13.45
CA PRO A 41 -23.81 -9.19 -14.15
C PRO A 41 -23.31 -7.83 -13.64
N SER A 42 -23.98 -7.24 -12.66
CA SER A 42 -23.74 -5.87 -12.17
C SER A 42 -22.88 -5.76 -10.90
N LEU A 43 -22.52 -6.88 -10.23
CA LEU A 43 -21.92 -6.82 -8.88
C LEU A 43 -20.42 -7.11 -8.77
N ILE A 44 -19.70 -7.34 -9.86
CA ILE A 44 -18.22 -7.30 -9.83
C ILE A 44 -17.74 -5.95 -10.38
N LYS A 45 -18.16 -4.84 -9.76
CA LYS A 45 -17.32 -3.65 -9.80
C LYS A 45 -16.08 -4.00 -9.00
N LYS A 46 -15.00 -4.40 -9.69
CA LYS A 46 -13.66 -4.61 -9.14
C LYS A 46 -13.19 -3.26 -8.58
N LYS A 47 -13.66 -2.89 -7.37
CA LYS A 47 -13.38 -1.61 -6.73
C LYS A 47 -11.86 -1.52 -6.63
N LEU A 48 -11.28 -0.61 -7.41
CA LEU A 48 -9.87 -0.29 -7.21
C LEU A 48 -9.73 0.19 -5.77
N SER A 49 -8.71 -0.31 -5.09
CA SER A 49 -8.36 0.08 -3.73
C SER A 49 -7.95 1.55 -3.74
N ILE A 50 -8.93 2.44 -3.62
CA ILE A 50 -8.76 3.91 -3.64
C ILE A 50 -7.68 4.36 -2.66
N CYS A 51 -7.55 3.69 -1.50
CA CYS A 51 -6.49 3.97 -0.52
C CYS A 51 -5.08 3.77 -1.09
N LEU A 52 -4.89 2.75 -1.93
CA LEU A 52 -3.62 2.40 -2.55
C LEU A 52 -3.29 3.40 -3.68
N LEU A 53 -4.31 3.90 -4.38
CA LEU A 53 -4.15 4.98 -5.35
C LEU A 53 -3.73 6.30 -4.67
N ILE A 54 -4.39 6.64 -3.55
CA ILE A 54 -4.04 7.82 -2.76
C ILE A 54 -2.60 7.71 -2.25
N SER A 55 -2.22 6.56 -1.71
CA SER A 55 -0.83 6.31 -1.26
C SER A 55 0.18 6.48 -2.39
N LEU A 56 -0.13 5.99 -3.60
CA LEU A 56 0.75 6.15 -4.76
C LEU A 56 0.90 7.62 -5.16
N ILE A 57 -0.18 8.40 -5.15
CA ILE A 57 -0.15 9.83 -5.48
C ILE A 57 0.70 10.59 -4.46
N VAL A 58 0.49 10.33 -3.16
CA VAL A 58 1.29 10.96 -2.08
C VAL A 58 2.76 10.58 -2.21
N GLY A 59 3.08 9.30 -2.43
CA GLY A 59 4.44 8.82 -2.63
C GLY A 59 5.15 9.46 -3.82
N VAL A 60 4.46 9.59 -4.96
CA VAL A 60 5.03 10.26 -6.15
C VAL A 60 5.28 11.74 -5.87
N LEU A 61 4.35 12.44 -5.22
CA LEU A 61 4.54 13.85 -4.84
C LEU A 61 5.71 14.02 -3.87
N TYR A 62 5.85 13.12 -2.89
CA TYR A 62 6.97 13.13 -1.94
C TYR A 62 8.32 12.88 -2.63
N LEU A 63 8.38 11.94 -3.57
CA LEU A 63 9.60 11.67 -4.33
C LEU A 63 9.99 12.86 -5.20
N ILE A 64 9.03 13.50 -5.86
CA ILE A 64 9.27 14.72 -6.64
C ILE A 64 9.84 15.81 -5.71
N TYR A 65 9.16 16.11 -4.60
CA TYR A 65 9.64 17.08 -3.61
C TYR A 65 11.06 16.76 -3.13
N SER A 66 11.33 15.51 -2.80
CA SER A 66 12.63 15.07 -2.30
C SER A 66 13.73 15.23 -3.34
N VAL A 67 13.49 14.87 -4.60
CA VAL A 67 14.47 15.03 -5.70
C VAL A 67 14.78 16.51 -5.92
N PHE A 68 13.77 17.39 -5.97
CA PHE A 68 13.99 18.82 -6.14
C PHE A 68 14.73 19.45 -4.96
N TYR A 69 14.35 19.10 -3.72
CA TYR A 69 14.99 19.61 -2.51
C TYR A 69 16.46 19.18 -2.42
N TRP A 70 16.74 17.89 -2.60
CA TRP A 70 18.10 17.36 -2.49
C TRP A 70 18.98 17.71 -3.69
N SER A 71 18.42 17.79 -4.90
CA SER A 71 19.15 18.31 -6.07
C SER A 71 19.52 19.78 -5.89
N GLY A 72 18.62 20.58 -5.31
CA GLY A 72 18.90 21.98 -4.97
C GLY A 72 19.99 22.09 -3.90
N ALA A 73 19.86 21.34 -2.81
CA ALA A 73 20.83 21.32 -1.70
C ALA A 73 22.22 20.84 -2.11
N ALA A 74 22.33 19.90 -3.05
CA ALA A 74 23.62 19.46 -3.58
C ALA A 74 24.33 20.54 -4.42
N SER A 75 23.58 21.51 -4.95
CA SER A 75 24.08 22.56 -5.86
C SER A 75 24.29 23.93 -5.21
N SER A 76 23.95 24.11 -3.93
CA SER A 76 23.86 25.42 -3.29
C SER A 76 25.12 25.91 -2.57
N GLY A 77 26.25 25.19 -2.62
CA GLY A 77 27.47 25.54 -1.88
C GLY A 77 28.44 26.42 -2.68
N SER A 78 28.79 27.60 -2.16
CA SER A 78 29.79 28.50 -2.77
C SER A 78 31.22 28.15 -2.39
N ASP A 79 31.43 27.57 -1.20
CA ASP A 79 32.74 27.21 -0.69
C ASP A 79 32.99 25.69 -0.71
N ALA A 80 34.26 25.29 -0.82
CA ALA A 80 34.67 23.87 -0.88
C ALA A 80 34.18 23.06 0.33
N TYR A 81 34.14 23.67 1.52
CA TYR A 81 33.66 23.01 2.74
C TYR A 81 32.13 22.84 2.75
N GLU A 82 31.37 23.80 2.20
CA GLU A 82 29.92 23.68 2.06
C GLU A 82 29.55 22.57 1.07
N GLN A 83 30.26 22.46 -0.06
CA GLN A 83 30.04 21.37 -1.02
C GLN A 83 30.35 20.00 -0.42
N ILE A 84 31.41 19.88 0.38
CA ILE A 84 31.71 18.62 1.10
C ILE A 84 30.61 18.31 2.11
N GLY A 85 30.14 19.31 2.88
CA GLY A 85 29.04 19.14 3.83
C GLY A 85 27.73 18.70 3.17
N ALA A 86 27.35 19.33 2.05
CA ALA A 86 26.18 18.97 1.26
C ALA A 86 26.33 17.57 0.63
N GLY A 87 27.53 17.21 0.15
CA GLY A 87 27.85 15.88 -0.37
C GLY A 87 27.67 14.79 0.69
N ILE A 88 28.13 15.01 1.92
CA ILE A 88 27.95 14.04 3.02
C ILE A 88 26.48 13.92 3.40
N ALA A 89 25.76 15.05 3.49
CA ALA A 89 24.33 15.04 3.81
C ALA A 89 23.50 14.29 2.75
N THR A 90 23.77 14.53 1.46
CA THR A 90 23.08 13.86 0.34
C THR A 90 23.37 12.36 0.32
N ALA A 91 24.61 11.95 0.61
CA ALA A 91 25.00 10.56 0.69
C ALA A 91 24.29 9.80 1.83
N LEU A 92 24.06 10.45 2.98
CA LEU A 92 23.35 9.85 4.12
C LEU A 92 21.85 9.66 3.86
N VAL A 93 21.22 10.52 3.06
CA VAL A 93 19.79 10.41 2.73
C VAL A 93 19.51 9.58 1.48
N MET A 94 20.48 9.44 0.59
CA MET A 94 20.38 8.56 -0.59
C MET A 94 19.77 7.17 -0.34
N PRO A 95 20.19 6.38 0.67
CA PRO A 95 19.60 5.06 0.91
C PRO A 95 18.11 5.12 1.32
N HIS A 96 17.67 6.20 1.98
CA HIS A 96 16.25 6.44 2.25
C HIS A 96 15.46 6.70 0.97
N LEU A 97 15.97 7.59 0.10
CA LEU A 97 15.32 7.93 -1.18
C LEU A 97 15.21 6.75 -2.13
N ILE A 98 16.26 5.92 -2.20
CA ILE A 98 16.24 4.70 -3.01
C ILE A 98 15.20 3.72 -2.46
N ALA A 99 15.14 3.53 -1.14
CA ALA A 99 14.18 2.63 -0.51
C ALA A 99 12.73 3.10 -0.71
N THR A 100 12.43 4.40 -0.55
CA THR A 100 11.09 4.95 -0.79
C THR A 100 10.70 4.87 -2.27
N PHE A 101 11.65 5.05 -3.19
CA PHE A 101 11.41 4.89 -4.62
C PHE A 101 11.05 3.45 -5.00
N ILE A 102 11.82 2.47 -4.50
CA ILE A 102 11.51 1.05 -4.71
C ILE A 102 10.16 0.71 -4.06
N ALA A 103 9.89 1.20 -2.85
CA ALA A 103 8.60 1.01 -2.19
C ALA A 103 7.43 1.54 -3.04
N ALA A 104 7.57 2.74 -3.62
CA ALA A 104 6.56 3.33 -4.50
C ALA A 104 6.32 2.48 -5.77
N ILE A 105 7.36 1.91 -6.37
CA ILE A 105 7.23 0.99 -7.52
C ILE A 105 6.45 -0.26 -7.11
N PHE A 106 6.80 -0.89 -5.99
CA PHE A 106 6.08 -2.07 -5.50
C PHE A 106 4.63 -1.75 -5.13
N ASN A 107 4.37 -0.56 -4.59
CA ASN A 107 3.03 -0.05 -4.31
C ASN A 107 2.22 0.12 -5.62
N ALA A 108 2.83 0.70 -6.66
CA ALA A 108 2.23 0.85 -7.99
C ALA A 108 1.91 -0.51 -8.63
N LEU A 109 2.85 -1.46 -8.58
CA LEU A 109 2.67 -2.83 -9.07
C LEU A 109 1.56 -3.56 -8.30
N GLY A 110 1.47 -3.35 -6.97
CA GLY A 110 0.38 -3.85 -6.14
C GLY A 110 -0.99 -3.34 -6.60
N LEU A 111 -1.06 -2.08 -7.04
CA LEU A 111 -2.28 -1.47 -7.57
C LEU A 111 -2.68 -2.05 -8.93
N ILE A 112 -1.72 -2.16 -9.86
CA ILE A 112 -1.96 -2.60 -11.24
C ILE A 112 -2.28 -4.10 -11.27
N MET A 113 -1.45 -4.92 -10.61
CA MET A 113 -1.60 -6.37 -10.62
C MET A 113 -2.70 -6.86 -9.69
N LYS A 114 -3.23 -5.98 -8.82
CA LYS A 114 -4.26 -6.29 -7.81
C LYS A 114 -3.90 -7.46 -6.88
N LYS A 115 -2.62 -7.83 -6.79
CA LYS A 115 -2.03 -8.92 -5.99
C LYS A 115 -1.59 -8.41 -4.63
N ARG A 116 -1.99 -9.10 -3.54
CA ARG A 116 -1.69 -8.66 -2.17
C ARG A 116 -0.21 -8.66 -1.80
N GLY A 117 0.56 -9.61 -2.37
CA GLY A 117 1.98 -9.75 -2.05
C GLY A 117 2.77 -8.48 -2.37
N PHE A 118 2.49 -7.85 -3.51
CA PHE A 118 3.17 -6.61 -3.91
C PHE A 118 2.78 -5.41 -3.04
N ALA A 119 1.51 -5.30 -2.63
CA ALA A 119 1.07 -4.26 -1.68
C ALA A 119 1.75 -4.42 -0.31
N LEU A 120 1.89 -5.65 0.19
CA LEU A 120 2.59 -5.94 1.44
C LEU A 120 4.09 -5.64 1.34
N ALA A 121 4.73 -6.03 0.23
CA ALA A 121 6.14 -5.76 -0.02
C ALA A 121 6.42 -4.25 -0.04
N GLY A 122 5.57 -3.45 -0.71
CA GLY A 122 5.66 -1.98 -0.70
C GLY A 122 5.54 -1.40 0.71
N ALA A 123 4.57 -1.86 1.53
CA ALA A 123 4.40 -1.41 2.90
C ALA A 123 5.61 -1.73 3.81
N ILE A 124 6.19 -2.92 3.65
CA ILE A 124 7.41 -3.31 4.38
C ILE A 124 8.58 -2.42 3.95
N LEU A 125 8.75 -2.17 2.64
CA LEU A 125 9.82 -1.31 2.13
C LEU A 125 9.69 0.13 2.61
N TYR A 126 8.48 0.69 2.69
CA TYR A 126 8.26 2.00 3.32
C TYR A 126 8.63 2.02 4.80
N SER A 127 8.38 0.92 5.52
CA SER A 127 8.78 0.79 6.92
C SER A 127 10.30 0.76 7.07
N VAL A 128 11.00 0.04 6.19
CA VAL A 128 12.48 0.01 6.15
C VAL A 128 13.03 1.40 5.82
N ALA A 129 12.44 2.09 4.84
CA ALA A 129 12.83 3.46 4.50
C ALA A 129 12.72 4.39 5.72
N MET A 130 11.62 4.31 6.48
CA MET A 130 11.41 5.10 7.70
C MET A 130 12.50 4.88 8.75
N VAL A 131 13.00 3.65 8.91
CA VAL A 131 14.07 3.32 9.88
C VAL A 131 15.44 3.82 9.39
N LEU A 132 15.70 3.77 8.08
CA LEU A 132 16.95 4.22 7.46
C LEU A 132 17.25 5.70 7.72
N PHE A 133 16.23 6.55 7.80
CA PHE A 133 16.40 7.97 8.09
C PHE A 133 15.22 8.54 8.91
N PRO A 134 15.24 8.41 10.25
CA PRO A 134 14.12 8.80 11.11
C PRO A 134 13.76 10.28 11.07
N MET A 135 14.70 11.14 10.65
CA MET A 135 14.52 12.59 10.61
C MET A 135 13.42 13.04 9.61
N TYR A 136 13.11 12.23 8.58
CA TYR A 136 12.06 12.54 7.58
C TYR A 136 10.75 11.75 7.77
N PHE A 137 10.52 11.23 8.98
CA PHE A 137 9.38 10.40 9.36
C PHE A 137 7.98 10.96 9.00
N MET A 138 7.79 12.29 9.09
CA MET A 138 6.46 12.92 9.09
C MET A 138 5.64 12.65 7.81
N PHE A 139 6.29 12.56 6.66
CA PHE A 139 5.60 12.32 5.38
C PHE A 139 5.45 10.82 5.08
N VAL A 140 6.49 10.05 5.36
CA VAL A 140 6.53 8.60 5.08
C VAL A 140 5.55 7.82 5.97
N ILE A 141 5.25 8.28 7.19
CA ILE A 141 4.28 7.59 8.04
C ILE A 141 2.87 7.54 7.42
N ILE A 142 2.45 8.59 6.70
CA ILE A 142 1.15 8.62 6.03
C ILE A 142 1.11 7.54 4.94
N GLU A 143 2.20 7.40 4.17
CA GLU A 143 2.34 6.38 3.13
C GLU A 143 2.32 4.97 3.71
N VAL A 144 3.03 4.75 4.83
CA VAL A 144 3.04 3.47 5.55
C VAL A 144 1.62 3.08 5.98
N ILE A 145 0.91 3.99 6.66
CA ILE A 145 -0.45 3.74 7.15
C ILE A 145 -1.40 3.45 5.98
N LEU A 146 -1.37 4.27 4.93
CA LEU A 146 -2.23 4.09 3.76
C LEU A 146 -1.91 2.79 3.00
N SER A 147 -0.65 2.38 2.96
CA SER A 147 -0.21 1.12 2.35
C SER A 147 -0.72 -0.09 3.15
N PHE A 148 -0.64 -0.05 4.49
CA PHE A 148 -1.19 -1.10 5.36
C PHE A 148 -2.72 -1.19 5.29
N ILE A 149 -3.42 -0.05 5.25
CA ILE A 149 -4.88 -0.01 5.06
C ILE A 149 -5.25 -0.52 3.65
N GLY A 150 -4.46 -0.12 2.64
CA GLY A 150 -4.59 -0.60 1.27
C GLY A 150 -4.50 -2.12 1.20
N TYR A 151 -3.48 -2.70 1.84
CA TYR A 151 -3.32 -4.15 1.98
C TYR A 151 -4.52 -4.80 2.69
N ALA A 152 -4.94 -4.27 3.85
CA ALA A 152 -6.07 -4.82 4.60
C ALA A 152 -7.39 -4.80 3.83
N ARG A 153 -7.58 -3.82 2.92
CA ARG A 153 -8.76 -3.69 2.06
C ARG A 153 -8.71 -4.53 0.78
N THR A 154 -7.58 -5.14 0.44
CA THR A 154 -7.52 -6.05 -0.72
C THR A 154 -8.17 -7.40 -0.37
N PRO A 155 -9.23 -7.85 -1.11
CA PRO A 155 -10.03 -9.01 -0.73
C PRO A 155 -9.22 -10.30 -0.75
N LYS A 156 -9.45 -11.18 0.25
CA LYS A 156 -8.76 -12.45 0.52
C LYS A 156 -9.07 -13.60 -0.46
N TYR A 157 -8.49 -13.59 -1.66
CA TYR A 157 -8.14 -14.79 -2.41
C TYR A 157 -6.78 -15.37 -1.99
#